data_AF-A0A9D5I9Z9-F1
#
_entry.id   AF-A0A9D5I9Z9-F1
#
_cell.length_a   1.000
_cell.length_b   1.000
_cell.length_c   1.000
_cell.angle_alpha   90.00
_cell.angle_beta   90.00
_cell.angle_gamma   90.00
#
_symmetry.space_group_name_H-M   'P 1'
#
loop_
_entity.id
_entity.type
_entity.pdbx_description
1 polymer ?
#
loop_
_entity_poly.entity_id
_entity_poly.type
_entity_poly.pdbx_seq_one_letter_code
_entity_poly.pdbx_strand_id
1 'polypeptide(L)'
;MTRRPHAHHPRRAFTLLEIMLVVLIMGILATIGVVAISSNLERARLSETRTYLSQIRTALTDYNANTGAFPASLAELASGTGANRYLQRIPQDGWKQDFLYRFPGQSGANEDQPYDLISSGRDKQFGTGDDLNVWTFDQRAAAPASN
;
A
#
# COMPACT_ATOMS: atom_id res chain seq x y z
N MET A 1 21.28 78.93 -6.94
CA MET A 1 21.31 77.62 -6.26
C MET A 1 19.93 77.29 -5.75
N THR A 2 19.19 76.41 -6.42
CA THR A 2 17.80 76.04 -6.07
C THR A 2 17.77 74.64 -5.47
N ARG A 3 17.49 74.54 -4.17
CA ARG A 3 17.42 73.28 -3.42
C ARG A 3 16.06 72.62 -3.68
N ARG A 4 16.04 71.46 -4.33
CA ARG A 4 14.83 70.65 -4.50
C ARG A 4 14.49 69.94 -3.18
N PRO A 5 13.24 69.98 -2.70
CA PRO A 5 12.86 69.22 -1.52
C PRO A 5 12.68 67.75 -1.88
N HIS A 6 13.38 66.87 -1.15
CA HIS A 6 13.14 65.42 -1.20
C HIS A 6 11.85 65.11 -0.42
N ALA A 7 10.86 64.54 -1.10
CA ALA A 7 9.63 64.08 -0.46
C ALA A 7 9.95 62.92 0.50
N HIS A 8 9.68 63.11 1.78
CA HIS A 8 9.86 62.07 2.78
C HIS A 8 8.70 61.07 2.66
N HIS A 9 8.97 59.90 2.09
CA HIS A 9 8.01 58.80 2.15
C HIS A 9 7.83 58.39 3.62
N PRO A 10 6.62 58.51 4.21
CA PRO A 10 6.42 58.08 5.57
C PRO A 10 6.67 56.57 5.65
N ARG A 11 7.64 56.18 6.49
CA ARG A 11 7.87 54.77 6.82
C ARG A 11 6.62 54.29 7.55
N ARG A 12 5.84 53.41 6.92
CA ARG A 12 4.72 52.74 7.57
C ARG A 12 5.27 51.89 8.71
N ALA A 13 4.96 52.28 9.94
CA ALA A 13 5.17 51.44 11.12
C ALA A 13 4.06 50.37 11.16
N PHE A 14 4.44 49.13 11.46
CA PHE A 14 3.49 48.02 11.63
C PHE A 14 2.56 48.32 12.80
N THR A 15 1.27 48.02 12.63
CA THR A 15 0.28 48.18 13.71
C THR A 15 0.17 46.90 14.52
N LEU A 16 -0.13 47.02 15.82
CA LEU A 16 -0.39 45.86 16.67
C LEU A 16 -1.58 45.04 16.15
N LEU A 17 -2.59 45.71 15.58
CA LEU A 17 -3.74 45.06 14.98
C LEU A 17 -3.36 44.13 13.82
N GLU A 18 -2.34 44.49 13.05
CA GLU A 18 -1.86 43.67 11.92
C GLU A 18 -1.27 42.35 12.40
N ILE A 19 -0.48 42.38 13.48
CA ILE A 19 0.07 41.17 14.08
C ILE A 19 -1.03 40.35 14.78
N MET A 20 -2.00 41.00 15.43
CA MET A 20 -3.14 40.32 16.06
C MET A 20 -3.99 39.54 15.05
N LEU A 21 -4.31 40.15 13.91
CA LEU A 21 -5.10 39.50 12.86
C LEU A 21 -4.32 38.33 12.23
N VAL A 22 -3.01 38.47 12.06
CA VAL A 22 -2.16 37.41 11.52
C VAL A 22 -2.13 36.20 12.45
N VAL A 23 -1.91 36.39 13.76
CA VAL A 23 -1.90 35.25 14.70
C VAL A 23 -3.29 34.64 14.88
N LEU A 24 -4.36 35.45 14.76
CA LEU A 24 -5.74 34.97 14.74
C LEU A 24 -5.99 34.04 13.54
N ILE A 25 -5.63 34.46 12.33
CA ILE A 25 -5.79 33.64 11.12
C ILE A 25 -4.88 32.41 11.18
N MET A 26 -3.64 32.54 11.67
CA MET A 26 -2.74 31.41 11.90
C MET A 26 -3.34 30.39 12.88
N GLY A 27 -3.99 30.84 13.95
CA GLY A 27 -4.69 29.97 14.90
C GLY A 27 -5.84 29.18 14.25
N ILE A 28 -6.62 29.81 13.38
CA ILE A 28 -7.69 29.14 12.63
C ILE A 28 -7.11 28.11 11.67
N LEU A 29 -6.10 28.49 10.86
CA LEU A 29 -5.49 27.60 9.87
C LEU A 29 -4.76 26.42 10.51
N ALA A 30 -4.14 26.61 11.68
CA ALA A 30 -3.45 25.55 12.41
C ALA A 30 -4.39 24.40 12.81
N THR A 31 -5.68 24.67 13.04
CA THR A 31 -6.66 23.63 13.41
C THR A 31 -7.10 22.76 12.23
N ILE A 32 -7.04 23.27 11.00
CA ILE A 32 -7.52 22.59 9.78
C ILE A 32 -6.40 21.74 9.13
N GLY A 33 -5.14 21.98 9.48
CA GLY A 33 -3.96 21.46 8.78
C GLY A 33 -3.73 19.93 8.81
N VAL A 34 -4.58 19.13 9.45
CA VAL A 34 -4.33 17.69 9.64
C VAL A 34 -5.54 16.83 9.34
N VAL A 35 -5.95 16.65 8.07
CA VAL A 35 -6.82 15.49 7.74
C VAL A 35 -6.67 15.08 6.26
N ALA A 36 -6.12 13.87 5.98
CA ALA A 36 -6.54 12.94 4.90
C ALA A 36 -5.48 11.95 4.35
N ILE A 37 -4.21 11.97 4.79
CA ILE A 37 -3.15 11.13 4.17
C ILE A 37 -3.36 9.61 4.39
N SER A 38 -3.99 9.21 5.50
CA SER A 38 -4.06 7.80 5.93
C SER A 38 -4.85 6.88 4.98
N SER A 39 -5.96 7.36 4.40
CA SER A 39 -6.84 6.50 3.57
C SER A 39 -6.23 6.17 2.20
N ASN A 40 -5.48 7.09 1.60
CA ASN A 40 -4.80 6.88 0.34
C ASN A 40 -3.67 5.86 0.48
N LEU A 41 -2.92 5.95 1.57
CA LEU A 41 -1.83 5.03 1.87
C LEU A 41 -2.35 3.60 2.03
N GLU A 42 -3.47 3.42 2.73
CA GLU A 42 -4.06 2.10 2.93
C GLU A 42 -4.54 1.48 1.61
N ARG A 43 -5.23 2.25 0.76
CA ARG A 43 -5.61 1.78 -0.57
C ARG A 43 -4.41 1.41 -1.44
N ALA A 44 -3.32 2.19 -1.36
CA ALA A 44 -2.09 1.89 -2.07
C ALA A 44 -1.48 0.55 -1.61
N ARG A 45 -1.44 0.28 -0.30
CA ARG A 45 -0.95 -1.00 0.25
C ARG A 45 -1.79 -2.19 -0.17
N LEU A 46 -3.12 -2.05 -0.15
CA LEU A 46 -4.03 -3.09 -0.64
C LEU A 46 -3.79 -3.37 -2.13
N SER A 47 -3.64 -2.33 -2.94
CA SER A 47 -3.37 -2.45 -4.38
C SER A 47 -2.02 -3.09 -4.67
N GLU A 48 -0.97 -2.69 -3.95
CA GLU A 48 0.38 -3.29 -4.02
C GLU A 48 0.32 -4.78 -3.66
N THR A 49 -0.37 -5.12 -2.58
CA THR A 49 -0.53 -6.51 -2.12
C THR A 49 -1.24 -7.38 -3.16
N ARG A 50 -2.34 -6.90 -3.74
CA ARG A 50 -3.05 -7.61 -4.82
C ARG A 50 -2.17 -7.82 -6.04
N THR A 51 -1.36 -6.82 -6.40
CA THR A 51 -0.41 -6.92 -7.52
C THR A 51 0.60 -8.03 -7.26
N TYR A 52 1.16 -8.10 -6.05
CA TYR A 52 2.12 -9.14 -5.70
C TYR A 52 1.50 -10.53 -5.58
N LEU A 53 0.29 -10.66 -5.02
CA LEU A 53 -0.46 -11.92 -5.03
C LEU A 53 -0.64 -12.45 -6.46
N SER A 54 -1.06 -11.58 -7.39
CA SER A 54 -1.21 -11.94 -8.80
C SER A 54 0.11 -12.31 -9.47
N GLN A 55 1.21 -11.59 -9.18
CA GLN A 55 2.53 -11.93 -9.71
C GLN A 55 3.01 -13.31 -9.22
N ILE A 56 2.86 -13.59 -7.93
CA ILE A 56 3.22 -14.90 -7.37
C ILE A 56 2.31 -15.99 -7.96
N ARG A 57 1.01 -15.73 -8.11
CA ARG A 57 0.06 -16.65 -8.76
C ARG A 57 0.53 -17.04 -10.16
N THR A 58 0.90 -16.07 -10.99
CA THR A 58 1.43 -16.31 -12.34
C THR A 58 2.70 -17.15 -12.28
N ALA A 59 3.65 -16.79 -11.41
CA ALA A 59 4.89 -17.54 -11.25
C ALA A 59 4.67 -19.00 -10.81
N LEU A 60 3.70 -19.24 -9.92
CA LEU A 60 3.30 -20.58 -9.48
C LEU A 60 2.69 -21.40 -10.63
N THR A 61 1.83 -20.76 -11.44
CA THR A 61 1.23 -21.40 -12.63
C THR A 61 2.30 -21.75 -13.66
N ASP A 62 3.24 -20.84 -13.94
CA ASP A 62 4.33 -21.07 -14.88
C ASP A 62 5.27 -22.18 -14.40
N TYR A 63 5.57 -22.21 -13.10
CA TYR A 63 6.36 -23.28 -12.49
C TYR A 63 5.67 -24.64 -12.65
N ASN A 64 4.37 -24.70 -12.39
CA ASN A 64 3.58 -25.92 -12.57
C ASN A 64 3.56 -26.36 -14.04
N ALA A 65 3.35 -25.44 -14.98
CA ALA A 65 3.32 -25.73 -16.40
C ALA A 65 4.65 -26.35 -16.90
N ASN A 66 5.78 -25.92 -16.35
CA ASN A 66 7.10 -26.40 -16.77
C ASN A 66 7.58 -27.65 -16.03
N THR A 67 7.19 -27.83 -14.76
CA THR A 67 7.69 -28.93 -13.91
C THR A 67 6.66 -30.04 -13.67
N GLY A 68 5.38 -29.78 -13.98
CA GLY A 68 4.25 -30.67 -13.73
C GLY A 68 3.71 -30.63 -12.30
N ALA A 69 4.30 -29.84 -11.39
CA ALA A 69 3.86 -29.74 -10.00
C ALA A 69 4.04 -28.32 -9.45
N PHE A 70 3.25 -27.95 -8.43
CA PHE A 70 3.51 -26.71 -7.69
C PHE A 70 4.74 -26.88 -6.79
N PRO A 71 5.50 -25.80 -6.53
CA PRO A 71 6.68 -25.88 -5.67
C PRO A 71 6.28 -26.17 -4.22
N ALA A 72 7.19 -26.75 -3.43
CA ALA A 72 6.94 -26.94 -1.99
C ALA A 72 7.06 -25.62 -1.21
N SER A 73 7.79 -24.65 -1.77
CA SER A 73 8.00 -23.34 -1.16
C SER A 73 8.13 -22.22 -2.21
N LEU A 74 7.80 -20.98 -1.82
CA LEU A 74 8.02 -19.80 -2.69
C LEU A 74 9.50 -19.56 -3.03
N ALA A 75 10.43 -20.10 -2.24
CA ALA A 75 11.87 -20.00 -2.50
C ALA A 75 12.28 -20.66 -3.81
N GLU A 76 11.58 -21.72 -4.23
CA GLU A 76 11.84 -22.41 -5.50
C GLU A 76 11.52 -21.54 -6.72
N LEU A 77 10.60 -20.59 -6.60
CA LEU A 77 10.31 -19.64 -7.67
C LEU A 77 11.49 -18.69 -7.95
N ALA A 78 12.35 -18.46 -6.95
CA ALA A 78 13.50 -17.57 -7.03
C ALA A 78 14.85 -18.32 -7.22
N SER A 79 14.87 -19.64 -7.02
CA SER A 79 16.12 -20.43 -7.02
C SER A 79 16.70 -20.73 -8.40
N GLY A 80 15.91 -20.59 -9.47
CA GLY A 80 16.36 -20.84 -10.84
C GLY A 80 17.40 -19.85 -11.38
N THR A 81 18.01 -20.21 -12.52
CA THR A 81 18.95 -19.37 -13.27
C THR A 81 18.37 -19.01 -14.65
N GLY A 82 18.53 -17.76 -15.08
CA GLY A 82 18.08 -17.30 -16.40
C GLY A 82 16.57 -17.48 -16.59
N ALA A 83 16.18 -18.19 -17.67
CA ALA A 83 14.78 -18.41 -18.04
C ALA A 83 13.99 -19.30 -17.05
N ASN A 84 14.68 -20.06 -16.19
CA ASN A 84 14.02 -20.90 -15.17
C ASN A 84 13.78 -20.17 -13.84
N ARG A 85 14.03 -18.86 -13.78
CA ARG A 85 13.71 -18.03 -12.62
C ARG A 85 12.36 -17.36 -12.82
N TYR A 86 11.36 -17.79 -12.05
CA TYR A 86 9.98 -17.29 -12.14
C TYR A 86 9.77 -15.99 -11.37
N LEU A 87 10.55 -15.76 -10.30
CA LEU A 87 10.58 -14.51 -9.55
C LEU A 87 12.02 -14.03 -9.35
N GLN A 88 12.28 -12.73 -9.56
CA GLN A 88 13.60 -12.16 -9.25
C GLN A 88 13.90 -12.18 -7.74
N ARG A 89 12.85 -11.94 -6.94
CA ARG A 89 12.83 -12.04 -5.48
C ARG A 89 11.41 -12.32 -5.05
N ILE A 90 11.24 -12.90 -3.87
CA ILE A 90 9.91 -13.04 -3.26
C ILE A 90 9.49 -11.63 -2.78
N PRO A 91 8.38 -11.07 -3.31
CA PRO A 91 7.88 -9.78 -2.84
C PRO A 91 7.25 -9.92 -1.45
N GLN A 92 7.19 -8.80 -0.74
CA GLN A 92 6.43 -8.67 0.51
C GLN A 92 5.18 -7.86 0.24
N ASP A 93 4.17 -8.00 1.09
CA ASP A 93 2.93 -7.24 0.96
C ASP A 93 3.12 -5.73 1.22
N GLY A 94 2.01 -4.97 1.12
CA GLY A 94 2.00 -3.53 1.36
C GLY A 94 2.37 -3.12 2.80
N TRP A 95 2.31 -4.06 3.75
CA TRP A 95 2.73 -3.88 5.15
C TRP A 95 4.07 -4.55 5.46
N LYS A 96 4.80 -4.95 4.42
CA LYS A 96 6.13 -5.57 4.47
C LYS A 96 6.14 -6.88 5.26
N GLN A 97 5.06 -7.64 5.15
CA GLN A 97 4.97 -9.01 5.64
C GLN A 97 5.15 -10.01 4.50
N ASP A 98 5.63 -11.19 4.84
CA ASP A 98 5.79 -12.29 3.90
C ASP A 98 4.44 -12.99 3.68
N PHE A 99 4.25 -13.53 2.48
CA PHE A 99 3.05 -14.27 2.15
C PHE A 99 3.08 -15.67 2.78
N LEU A 100 1.94 -16.10 3.31
CA LEU A 100 1.73 -17.50 3.67
C LEU A 100 1.42 -18.27 2.40
N TYR A 101 2.33 -19.18 2.05
CA TYR A 101 2.13 -20.15 0.98
C TYR A 101 2.02 -21.54 1.56
N ARG A 102 1.02 -22.31 1.11
CA ARG A 102 0.83 -23.70 1.51
C ARG A 102 0.39 -24.54 0.33
N PHE A 103 1.11 -25.64 0.10
CA PHE A 103 0.76 -26.64 -0.88
C PHE A 103 0.90 -28.05 -0.27
N PRO A 104 -0.10 -28.94 -0.39
CA PRO A 104 -1.45 -28.66 -0.90
C PRO A 104 -2.23 -27.70 0.02
N GLY A 105 -3.21 -26.98 -0.52
CA GLY A 105 -4.04 -26.03 0.25
C GLY A 105 -4.85 -26.69 1.40
N GLN A 106 -5.18 -25.92 2.43
CA GLN A 106 -5.85 -26.39 3.67
C GLN A 106 -7.19 -27.07 3.44
N SER A 107 -7.98 -26.58 2.48
CA SER A 107 -9.30 -27.14 2.16
C SER A 107 -9.23 -28.46 1.39
N GLY A 108 -8.04 -29.06 1.26
CA GLY A 108 -7.86 -30.35 0.61
C GLY A 108 -7.99 -30.26 -0.89
N ALA A 109 -7.01 -29.63 -1.56
CA ALA A 109 -6.75 -29.74 -2.99
C ALA A 109 -8.02 -29.80 -3.88
N ASN A 110 -8.98 -28.90 -3.67
CA ASN A 110 -10.00 -28.68 -4.69
C ASN A 110 -9.27 -28.35 -5.99
N GLU A 111 -9.66 -28.94 -7.13
CA GLU A 111 -9.00 -28.70 -8.43
C GLU A 111 -8.87 -27.20 -8.73
N ASP A 112 -9.85 -26.40 -8.28
CA ASP A 112 -9.89 -24.96 -8.48
C ASP A 112 -8.93 -24.17 -7.56
N GLN A 113 -8.51 -24.72 -6.42
CA GLN A 113 -7.67 -24.06 -5.42
C GLN A 113 -6.55 -25.01 -4.92
N PRO A 114 -5.55 -25.31 -5.75
CA PRO A 114 -4.52 -26.29 -5.44
C PRO A 114 -3.60 -25.87 -4.28
N TYR A 115 -3.46 -24.58 -4.02
CA TYR A 115 -2.61 -24.01 -2.98
C TYR A 115 -3.28 -22.83 -2.26
N ASP A 116 -2.82 -22.55 -1.05
CA ASP A 116 -3.15 -21.30 -0.35
C ASP A 116 -2.04 -20.29 -0.58
N LEU A 117 -2.42 -19.05 -0.92
CA LEU A 117 -1.53 -17.89 -0.95
C LEU A 117 -2.24 -16.71 -0.29
N ILE A 118 -1.76 -16.32 0.89
CA ILE A 118 -2.47 -15.40 1.80
C ILE A 118 -1.52 -14.30 2.29
N SER A 119 -2.01 -13.07 2.32
CA SER A 119 -1.39 -11.93 3.01
C SER A 119 -2.04 -11.72 4.36
N SER A 120 -1.26 -11.44 5.40
CA SER A 120 -1.72 -11.14 6.76
C SER A 120 -2.30 -9.73 6.94
N GLY A 121 -2.47 -8.98 5.85
CA GLY A 121 -3.07 -7.64 5.88
C GLY A 121 -2.36 -6.62 6.78
N ARG A 122 -3.17 -5.71 7.30
CA ARG A 122 -2.75 -4.56 8.11
C ARG A 122 -2.38 -4.98 9.53
N ASP A 123 -3.09 -5.94 10.09
CA ASP A 123 -2.91 -6.38 11.48
C ASP A 123 -1.73 -7.35 11.64
N LYS A 124 -1.20 -7.87 10.52
CA LYS A 124 -0.07 -8.79 10.44
C LYS A 124 -0.33 -10.13 11.12
N GLN A 125 -1.59 -10.53 11.22
CA GLN A 125 -2.02 -11.77 11.85
C GLN A 125 -2.87 -12.56 10.85
N PHE A 126 -2.51 -13.82 10.64
CA PHE A 126 -3.33 -14.70 9.80
C PHE A 126 -4.56 -15.21 10.54
N GLY A 127 -5.64 -15.45 9.79
CA GLY A 127 -6.92 -15.93 10.30
C GLY A 127 -7.85 -14.80 10.75
N THR A 128 -7.54 -13.55 10.41
CA THR A 128 -8.32 -12.37 10.80
C THR A 128 -9.13 -11.81 9.63
N GLY A 129 -9.90 -10.76 9.92
CA GLY A 129 -10.81 -10.14 8.97
C GLY A 129 -10.12 -9.34 7.86
N ASP A 130 -8.83 -9.07 7.89
CA ASP A 130 -8.14 -8.28 6.86
C ASP A 130 -7.23 -9.09 5.94
N ASP A 131 -7.22 -10.41 6.12
CA ASP A 131 -6.51 -11.33 5.24
C ASP A 131 -6.94 -11.20 3.78
N LEU A 132 -5.94 -11.22 2.90
CA LEU A 132 -6.12 -11.25 1.45
C LEU A 132 -5.67 -12.59 0.90
N ASN A 133 -6.62 -13.41 0.46
CA ASN A 133 -6.35 -14.69 -0.19
C ASN A 133 -6.48 -14.56 -1.71
N VAL A 134 -5.51 -15.12 -2.44
CA VAL A 134 -5.41 -15.06 -3.90
C VAL A 134 -6.69 -15.50 -4.64
N TRP A 135 -7.50 -16.36 -4.03
CA TRP A 135 -8.72 -16.91 -4.62
C TRP A 135 -9.99 -16.12 -4.28
N THR A 136 -9.97 -15.33 -3.19
CA THR A 136 -11.17 -14.66 -2.67
C THR A 136 -11.09 -13.14 -2.67
N PHE A 137 -9.90 -12.55 -2.91
CA PHE A 137 -9.74 -11.10 -2.81
C PHE A 137 -10.60 -10.31 -3.81
N ASP A 138 -10.91 -10.88 -4.97
CA ASP A 138 -11.79 -10.25 -5.97
C ASP A 138 -13.27 -10.29 -5.55
N GLN A 139 -13.69 -11.38 -4.89
CA GLN A 139 -15.06 -11.55 -4.41
C GLN A 139 -15.37 -10.61 -3.24
N ARG A 140 -14.35 -10.33 -2.41
CA ARG A 140 -14.48 -9.45 -1.24
C ARG A 140 -14.65 -7.98 -1.58
N ALA A 141 -14.23 -7.54 -2.78
CA ALA A 141 -14.49 -6.19 -3.27
C ALA A 141 -15.98 -5.96 -3.60
N ALA A 142 -16.77 -7.02 -3.77
CA ALA A 142 -18.21 -6.96 -4.09
C ALA A 142 -19.13 -7.14 -2.86
N ALA A 143 -18.58 -7.40 -1.67
CA ALA A 143 -19.39 -7.52 -0.46
C ALA A 143 -19.84 -6.12 0.01
N PRO A 144 -21.15 -5.82 0.08
CA PRO A 144 -21.60 -4.57 0.66
C PRO A 144 -21.16 -4.54 2.13
N ALA A 145 -20.50 -3.46 2.54
CA ALA A 145 -20.14 -3.24 3.93
C ALA A 145 -21.43 -3.37 4.78
N SER A 146 -21.49 -4.40 5.62
CA SER A 146 -22.59 -4.57 6.56
C SER A 146 -22.57 -3.39 7.54
N ASN A 147 -23.69 -2.68 7.56
CA ASN A 147 -24.01 -1.50 8.35
C ASN A 147 -23.96 -1.77 9.87
#